data_AF-A0A2G6QUE3-F1
#
_entry.id   AF-A0A2G6QUE3-F1
#
_cell.length_a   1.000
_cell.length_b   1.000
_cell.length_c   1.000
_cell.angle_alpha   90.00
_cell.angle_beta   90.00
_cell.angle_gamma   90.00
#
_symmetry.space_group_name_H-M   'P 1'
#
loop_
_entity.id
_entity.type
_entity.pdbx_description
1 polymer ?
#
loop_
_entity_poly.entity_id
_entity_poly.type
_entity_poly.pdbx_seq_one_letter_code
_entity_poly.pdbx_strand_id
1 'polypeptide(L)'
;MVFAVLSCEDEDKDRLDKNQITGGAILRTLSKETPPVNSAFPNNSNMTVKVEFDDFADDDTLESVDVFMEFIDATPVNNELLEFDEVQISTIPESAFTTEDGKKVTTISVNIGDALGALGIDQSVLYGGDVFLLRLALNTTDGQVFTSTNVGTKIQTSSAFRSPFRYSAAVACPPPANLAGDWIIDMQDSYGDGWNGASITVSAAGVATDYTIEGGSEGHFVVTAPVGELFTFTFNSGAYDSEVTYQITDPEGKVQADHGPTPTAGPITLVDDFCAL
;
A
#
# COMPACT_ATOMS: atom_id res chain seq x y z
N MET A 1 -36.99 24.31 -17.68
CA MET A 1 -36.04 23.38 -17.06
C MET A 1 -35.02 24.23 -16.33
N VAL A 2 -35.14 24.30 -15.01
CA VAL A 2 -34.26 25.13 -14.16
C VAL A 2 -32.95 24.36 -14.01
N PHE A 3 -31.86 24.92 -14.52
CA PHE A 3 -30.51 24.44 -14.22
C PHE A 3 -30.18 24.83 -12.78
N ALA A 4 -30.25 23.86 -11.87
CA ALA A 4 -29.70 24.01 -10.53
C ALA A 4 -28.19 23.75 -10.61
N VAL A 5 -27.41 24.80 -10.43
CA VAL A 5 -25.96 24.70 -10.23
C VAL A 5 -25.79 24.29 -8.77
N LEU A 6 -25.55 23.00 -8.51
CA LEU A 6 -25.07 22.53 -7.21
C LEU A 6 -23.61 22.96 -7.11
N SER A 7 -23.41 24.11 -6.47
CA SER A 7 -22.12 24.50 -5.93
C SER A 7 -21.74 23.48 -4.85
N CYS A 8 -20.58 22.82 -4.98
CA CYS A 8 -20.00 22.04 -3.88
C CYS A 8 -19.66 22.98 -2.71
N GLU A 9 -20.58 23.15 -1.77
CA GLU A 9 -20.28 23.65 -0.43
C GLU A 9 -20.02 22.45 0.48
N ASP A 10 -18.85 21.81 0.43
CA ASP A 10 -18.46 20.87 1.51
C ASP A 10 -16.95 20.55 1.60
N GLU A 11 -16.06 21.49 1.27
CA GLU A 11 -14.63 21.36 1.66
C GLU A 11 -14.23 22.22 2.89
N ASP A 12 -15.02 23.24 3.24
CA ASP A 12 -14.64 24.18 4.30
C ASP A 12 -15.08 23.78 5.72
N LYS A 13 -15.92 22.75 5.89
CA LYS A 13 -16.42 22.34 7.23
C LYS A 13 -15.45 21.49 8.03
N ASP A 14 -14.37 21.00 7.43
CA ASP A 14 -13.46 20.07 8.11
C ASP A 14 -12.12 20.68 8.54
N ARG A 15 -11.91 21.97 8.27
CA ARG A 15 -10.74 22.70 8.74
C ARG A 15 -10.94 23.10 10.20
N LEU A 16 -9.95 22.85 11.04
CA LEU A 16 -9.94 23.38 12.40
C LEU A 16 -9.94 24.92 12.31
N ASP A 17 -10.71 25.59 13.16
CA ASP A 17 -10.62 27.04 13.30
C ASP A 17 -9.23 27.37 13.84
N LYS A 18 -8.35 27.87 12.97
CA LYS A 18 -6.97 28.19 13.29
C LYS A 18 -6.85 29.16 14.48
N ASN A 19 -7.86 29.99 14.71
CA ASN A 19 -7.88 30.94 15.83
C ASN A 19 -8.12 30.26 17.20
N GLN A 20 -8.52 28.99 17.20
CA GLN A 20 -8.76 28.19 18.40
C GLN A 20 -7.62 27.21 18.70
N ILE A 21 -6.67 27.03 17.77
CA ILE A 21 -5.50 26.18 17.97
C ILE A 21 -4.46 26.98 18.75
N THR A 22 -4.26 26.62 20.01
CA THR A 22 -3.24 27.21 20.89
C THR A 22 -2.15 26.15 21.09
N GLY A 23 -1.30 26.01 20.07
CA GLY A 23 -0.28 24.97 20.00
C GLY A 23 -0.77 23.69 19.32
N GLY A 24 -0.04 23.24 18.31
CA GLY A 24 -0.31 22.01 17.58
C GLY A 24 0.45 21.98 16.28
N ALA A 25 1.01 20.82 15.92
CA ALA A 25 1.70 20.65 14.66
C ALA A 25 1.34 19.31 14.02
N ILE A 26 1.45 19.26 12.70
CA ILE A 26 1.18 18.06 11.91
C ILE A 26 2.33 17.77 10.95
N LEU A 27 2.38 16.51 10.50
CA LEU A 27 3.11 16.10 9.31
C LEU A 27 2.10 15.69 8.24
N ARG A 28 1.73 16.63 7.37
CA ARG A 28 0.81 16.38 6.26
C ARG A 28 1.50 15.50 5.23
N THR A 29 0.90 14.35 4.91
CA THR A 29 1.40 13.49 3.84
C THR A 29 1.14 14.14 2.49
N LEU A 30 2.19 14.37 1.71
CA LEU A 30 2.09 14.86 0.33
C LEU A 30 2.04 13.69 -0.66
N SER A 31 2.90 12.69 -0.45
CA SER A 31 2.89 11.43 -1.20
C SER A 31 3.44 10.29 -0.34
N LYS A 32 3.11 9.06 -0.73
CA LYS A 32 3.65 7.84 -0.14
C LYS A 32 3.85 6.78 -1.20
N GLU A 33 4.92 6.02 -1.05
CA GLU A 33 5.28 4.85 -1.86
C GLU A 33 5.67 3.75 -0.87
N THR A 34 4.70 2.89 -0.56
CA THR A 34 4.86 1.75 0.34
C THR A 34 4.41 0.48 -0.40
N PRO A 35 5.15 0.07 -1.45
CA PRO A 35 4.81 -1.12 -2.21
C PRO A 35 4.89 -2.37 -1.31
N PRO A 36 4.25 -3.48 -1.70
CA PRO A 36 4.45 -4.75 -1.01
C PRO A 36 5.94 -5.11 -0.92
N VAL A 37 6.35 -5.67 0.21
CA VAL A 37 7.71 -6.13 0.46
C VAL A 37 7.88 -7.51 -0.15
N ASN A 38 8.84 -7.63 -1.07
CA ASN A 38 9.22 -8.92 -1.63
C ASN A 38 10.04 -9.71 -0.59
N SER A 39 9.48 -10.79 -0.03
CA SER A 39 10.14 -11.60 1.00
C SER A 39 11.46 -12.23 0.56
N ALA A 40 11.64 -12.47 -0.75
CA ALA A 40 12.88 -13.01 -1.29
C ALA A 40 13.99 -11.95 -1.42
N PHE A 41 13.62 -10.68 -1.62
CA PHE A 41 14.55 -9.57 -1.81
C PHE A 41 14.12 -8.31 -1.03
N PRO A 42 14.01 -8.39 0.32
CA PRO A 42 13.52 -7.27 1.13
C PRO A 42 14.38 -6.01 0.98
N ASN A 43 15.68 -6.17 0.74
CA ASN A 43 16.62 -5.06 0.55
C ASN A 43 16.32 -4.21 -0.71
N ASN A 44 15.53 -4.73 -1.65
CA ASN A 44 15.10 -3.98 -2.84
C ASN A 44 13.82 -3.16 -2.57
N SER A 45 13.17 -3.35 -1.43
CA SER A 45 11.95 -2.65 -1.03
C SER A 45 12.28 -1.46 -0.12
N ASN A 46 11.64 -0.32 -0.40
CA ASN A 46 11.71 0.86 0.45
C ASN A 46 10.30 1.34 0.77
N MET A 47 10.10 1.81 2.01
CA MET A 47 8.94 2.60 2.39
C MET A 47 9.33 4.06 2.34
N THR A 48 8.72 4.81 1.42
CA THR A 48 9.04 6.23 1.20
C THR A 48 7.81 7.10 1.41
N VAL A 49 7.96 8.17 2.18
CA VAL A 49 6.88 9.11 2.49
C VAL A 49 7.40 10.53 2.37
N LYS A 50 6.74 11.35 1.56
CA LYS A 50 6.98 12.80 1.50
C LYS A 50 6.00 13.50 2.41
N VAL A 51 6.52 14.27 3.37
CA VAL A 51 5.73 14.98 4.39
C VAL A 51 6.02 16.47 4.40
N GLU A 52 5.01 17.24 4.76
CA GLU A 52 5.06 18.68 4.97
C GLU A 52 4.74 18.99 6.43
N PHE A 53 5.54 19.84 7.06
CA PHE A 53 5.29 20.34 8.39
C PHE A 53 4.37 21.57 8.37
N ASP A 54 3.39 21.60 9.29
CA ASP A 54 2.47 22.72 9.47
C ASP A 54 2.11 22.83 10.97
N ASP A 55 2.48 23.96 11.59
CA ASP A 55 2.17 24.27 13.00
C ASP A 55 1.00 25.25 13.17
N PHE A 56 0.30 25.56 12.07
CA PHE A 56 -0.87 26.45 12.00
C PHE A 56 -0.65 27.90 12.42
N ALA A 57 0.51 28.25 12.97
CA ALA A 57 0.86 29.57 13.49
C ALA A 57 2.06 30.20 12.75
N ASP A 58 2.74 29.45 11.87
CA ASP A 58 3.97 29.86 11.19
C ASP A 58 5.08 30.27 12.18
N ASP A 59 5.10 29.66 13.37
CA ASP A 59 6.04 29.91 14.47
C ASP A 59 7.36 29.12 14.32
N ASP A 60 7.43 28.27 13.28
CA ASP A 60 8.56 27.42 12.94
C ASP A 60 8.99 26.48 14.07
N THR A 61 8.01 25.76 14.61
CA THR A 61 8.23 24.91 15.79
C THR A 61 8.84 23.54 15.50
N LEU A 62 9.28 23.25 14.27
CA LEU A 62 9.86 21.95 13.91
C LEU A 62 11.25 21.77 14.55
N GLU A 63 11.43 20.70 15.34
CA GLU A 63 12.76 20.31 15.85
C GLU A 63 13.31 19.11 15.07
N SER A 64 12.54 18.02 15.02
CA SER A 64 12.94 16.80 14.32
C SER A 64 11.76 15.86 14.08
N VAL A 65 11.98 14.83 13.28
CA VAL A 65 11.06 13.70 13.12
C VAL A 65 11.80 12.40 13.40
N ASP A 66 11.41 11.70 14.46
CA ASP A 66 11.90 10.36 14.74
C ASP A 66 11.14 9.34 13.87
N VAL A 67 11.89 8.40 13.29
CA VAL A 67 11.39 7.38 12.37
C VAL A 67 11.54 6.02 13.03
N PHE A 68 10.43 5.35 13.25
CA PHE A 68 10.34 4.03 13.86
C PHE A 68 9.87 3.00 12.85
N MET A 69 10.33 1.76 13.03
CA MET A 69 9.86 0.59 12.31
C MET A 69 9.39 -0.47 13.31
N GLU A 70 8.27 -1.08 12.97
CA GLU A 70 7.66 -2.22 13.64
C GLU A 70 7.36 -3.29 12.59
N PHE A 71 7.51 -4.56 12.98
CA PHE A 71 7.08 -5.69 12.18
C PHE A 71 5.98 -6.43 12.93
N ILE A 72 4.85 -6.61 12.26
CA ILE A 72 3.73 -7.42 12.74
C ILE A 72 3.75 -8.72 11.96
N ASP A 73 4.11 -9.80 12.65
CA ASP A 73 3.75 -11.14 12.21
C ASP A 73 2.23 -11.27 12.31
N ALA A 74 1.58 -11.39 11.16
CA ALA A 74 0.15 -11.56 11.05
C ALA A 74 -0.22 -12.97 10.60
N THR A 75 0.78 -13.82 10.36
CA THR A 75 0.61 -15.11 9.70
C THR A 75 1.26 -16.21 10.52
N PRO A 76 0.46 -16.92 11.34
CA PRO A 76 1.02 -17.87 12.28
C PRO A 76 1.65 -19.05 11.54
N VAL A 77 2.97 -19.20 11.64
CA VAL A 77 3.69 -20.37 11.15
C VAL A 77 3.79 -21.38 12.29
N ASN A 78 3.32 -22.62 12.05
CA ASN A 78 3.22 -23.65 13.10
C ASN A 78 2.39 -23.23 14.33
N ASN A 79 1.35 -22.42 14.13
CA ASN A 79 0.49 -21.85 15.17
C ASN A 79 1.18 -20.88 16.14
N GLU A 80 2.33 -20.31 15.77
CA GLU A 80 3.02 -19.30 16.56
C GLU A 80 3.06 -17.98 15.80
N LEU A 81 2.77 -16.88 16.51
CA LEU A 81 3.02 -15.52 16.05
C LEU A 81 4.26 -15.02 16.79
N LEU A 82 5.18 -14.42 16.06
CA LEU A 82 6.38 -13.82 16.59
C LEU A 82 6.14 -12.35 16.94
N GLU A 83 6.62 -11.95 18.12
CA GLU A 83 6.55 -10.57 18.57
C GLU A 83 7.96 -9.95 18.55
N PHE A 84 8.04 -8.73 18.02
CA PHE A 84 9.28 -7.96 17.94
C PHE A 84 9.04 -6.57 18.51
N ASP A 85 10.03 -6.04 19.23
CA ASP A 85 9.98 -4.67 19.72
C ASP A 85 10.11 -3.68 18.54
N GLU A 86 9.33 -2.60 18.58
CA GLU A 86 9.54 -1.47 17.68
C GLU A 86 10.93 -0.86 17.89
N VAL A 87 11.59 -0.50 16.79
CA VAL A 87 12.92 0.13 16.84
C VAL A 87 12.91 1.48 16.14
N GLN A 88 13.71 2.41 16.67
CA GLN A 88 13.98 3.67 15.99
C GLN A 88 15.07 3.47 14.94
N ILE A 89 14.76 3.77 13.68
CA ILE A 89 15.69 3.64 12.56
C ILE A 89 16.54 4.90 12.39
N SER A 90 15.94 6.08 12.56
CA SER A 90 16.63 7.35 12.38
C SER A 90 15.90 8.52 13.04
N THR A 91 16.57 9.67 13.06
CA THR A 91 15.98 10.98 13.39
C THR A 91 16.29 11.93 12.25
N ILE A 92 15.26 12.55 11.68
CA ILE A 92 15.38 13.55 10.62
C ILE A 92 15.39 14.93 11.29
N PRO A 93 16.53 15.63 11.34
CA PRO A 93 16.58 16.96 11.94
C PRO A 93 15.87 17.98 11.05
N GLU A 94 15.42 19.10 11.63
CA GLU A 94 14.87 20.25 10.88
C GLU A 94 15.76 20.67 9.69
N SER A 95 17.09 20.61 9.85
CA SER A 95 18.05 20.96 8.80
C SER A 95 18.02 20.07 7.55
N ALA A 96 17.36 18.91 7.61
CA ALA A 96 17.12 18.03 6.47
C ALA A 96 15.83 18.35 5.70
N PHE A 97 15.05 19.35 6.14
CA PHE A 97 13.87 19.82 5.44
C PHE A 97 14.23 20.91 4.43
N THR A 98 13.57 20.89 3.29
CA THR A 98 13.63 21.93 2.26
C THR A 98 12.36 22.76 2.26
N THR A 99 12.39 23.97 1.70
CA THR A 99 11.19 24.79 1.55
C THR A 99 10.55 24.60 0.18
N GLU A 100 9.29 24.18 0.15
CA GLU A 100 8.44 24.11 -1.05
C GLU A 100 7.17 24.94 -0.76
N ASP A 101 6.82 25.89 -1.63
CA ASP A 101 5.65 26.78 -1.46
C ASP A 101 5.54 27.46 -0.07
N GLY A 102 6.69 27.77 0.54
CA GLY A 102 6.77 28.41 1.85
C GLY A 102 6.57 27.47 3.04
N LYS A 103 6.45 26.16 2.82
CA LYS A 103 6.34 25.13 3.87
C LYS A 103 7.58 24.24 3.89
N LYS A 104 7.91 23.71 5.08
CA LYS A 104 9.02 22.76 5.24
C LYS A 104 8.57 21.37 4.83
N VAL A 105 9.36 20.76 3.96
CA VAL A 105 9.06 19.47 3.34
C VAL A 105 10.29 18.58 3.42
N THR A 106 10.09 17.29 3.65
CA THR A 106 11.15 16.29 3.56
C THR A 106 10.61 14.97 3.01
N THR A 107 11.50 14.14 2.49
CA THR A 107 11.21 12.77 2.07
C THR A 107 11.91 11.83 3.01
N ILE A 108 11.11 11.02 3.73
CA ILE A 108 11.59 9.99 4.64
C ILE A 108 11.56 8.67 3.89
N SER A 109 12.69 7.96 3.84
CA SER A 109 12.78 6.67 3.18
C SER A 109 13.48 5.67 4.11
N VAL A 110 12.87 4.50 4.27
CA VAL A 110 13.42 3.38 5.05
C VAL A 110 13.55 2.18 4.13
N ASN A 111 14.76 1.64 4.02
CA ASN A 111 15.02 0.36 3.36
C ASN A 111 14.60 -0.79 4.28
N ILE A 112 13.88 -1.78 3.75
CA ILE A 112 13.41 -2.90 4.57
C ILE A 112 14.56 -3.80 5.02
N GLY A 113 15.64 -3.91 4.24
CA GLY A 113 16.85 -4.61 4.66
C GLY A 113 17.49 -4.02 5.91
N ASP A 114 17.61 -2.70 5.95
CA ASP A 114 18.12 -1.98 7.12
C ASP A 114 17.16 -2.13 8.32
N ALA A 115 15.85 -2.08 8.07
CA ALA A 115 14.83 -2.28 9.10
C ALA A 115 14.90 -3.70 9.71
N LEU A 116 15.05 -4.75 8.90
CA LEU A 116 15.26 -6.13 9.36
C LEU A 116 16.47 -6.23 10.28
N GLY A 117 17.60 -5.65 9.86
CA GLY A 117 18.83 -5.63 10.65
C GLY A 117 18.66 -4.91 11.99
N ALA A 118 17.94 -3.80 12.01
CA ALA A 118 17.65 -3.05 13.23
C ALA A 118 16.68 -3.78 14.17
N LEU A 119 15.65 -4.43 13.62
CA LEU A 119 14.66 -5.23 14.35
C LEU A 119 15.22 -6.58 14.83
N GLY A 120 16.37 -7.01 14.30
CA GLY A 120 16.94 -8.32 14.59
C GLY A 120 16.13 -9.48 13.99
N ILE A 121 15.43 -9.23 12.88
CA ILE A 121 14.59 -10.20 12.19
C ILE A 121 15.40 -10.85 11.07
N ASP A 122 15.43 -12.18 11.06
CA ASP A 122 16.00 -12.92 9.93
C ASP A 122 15.02 -12.90 8.76
N GLN A 123 15.53 -12.76 7.53
CA GLN A 123 14.69 -12.74 6.33
C GLN A 123 13.78 -13.99 6.22
N SER A 124 14.21 -15.15 6.72
CA SER A 124 13.40 -16.39 6.69
C SER A 124 12.14 -16.34 7.54
N VAL A 125 11.98 -15.33 8.40
CA VAL A 125 10.76 -15.09 9.17
C VAL A 125 9.67 -14.47 8.31
N LEU A 126 10.02 -13.78 7.22
CA LEU A 126 9.05 -13.05 6.41
C LEU A 126 8.08 -14.00 5.70
N TYR A 127 6.79 -13.78 5.94
CA TYR A 127 5.73 -14.56 5.31
C TYR A 127 4.66 -13.66 4.70
N GLY A 128 4.00 -14.14 3.65
CA GLY A 128 3.02 -13.37 2.88
C GLY A 128 1.80 -13.05 3.73
N GLY A 129 1.54 -11.76 3.94
CA GLY A 129 0.49 -11.27 4.84
C GLY A 129 1.02 -10.54 6.07
N ASP A 130 2.28 -10.74 6.44
CA ASP A 130 2.94 -9.95 7.49
C ASP A 130 3.04 -8.47 7.10
N VAL A 131 3.27 -7.60 8.08
CA VAL A 131 3.20 -6.16 7.84
C VAL A 131 4.37 -5.43 8.47
N PHE A 132 5.09 -4.67 7.65
CA PHE A 132 5.99 -3.62 8.12
C PHE A 132 5.21 -2.33 8.35
N LEU A 133 5.50 -1.67 9.46
CA LEU A 133 4.89 -0.41 9.85
C LEU A 133 5.96 0.64 10.10
N LEU A 134 5.88 1.71 9.33
CA LEU A 134 6.68 2.91 9.51
C LEU A 134 5.87 3.88 10.35
N ARG A 135 6.36 4.27 11.54
CA ARG A 135 5.75 5.27 12.40
C ARG A 135 6.64 6.51 12.51
N LEU A 136 6.03 7.68 12.43
CA LEU A 136 6.68 8.98 12.59
C LEU A 136 6.31 9.58 13.96
N ALA A 137 7.28 10.19 14.64
CA ALA A 137 7.04 11.07 15.78
C ALA A 137 7.64 12.44 15.50
N LEU A 138 6.79 13.46 15.41
CA LEU A 138 7.18 14.85 15.22
C LEU A 138 7.53 15.46 16.58
N ASN A 139 8.77 15.91 16.74
CA ASN A 139 9.25 16.64 17.89
C ASN A 139 9.25 18.14 17.57
N THR A 140 8.73 18.95 18.49
CA THR A 140 8.68 20.40 18.35
C THR A 140 9.60 21.10 19.35
N THR A 141 10.06 22.31 19.01
CA THR A 141 11.03 23.08 19.81
C THR A 141 10.52 23.51 21.19
N ASP A 142 9.20 23.43 21.42
CA ASP A 142 8.55 23.64 22.72
C ASP A 142 8.42 22.34 23.56
N GLY A 143 8.98 21.22 23.07
CA GLY A 143 9.06 19.94 23.76
C GLY A 143 7.83 19.05 23.60
N GLN A 144 6.91 19.37 22.69
CA GLN A 144 5.77 18.50 22.38
C GLN A 144 6.17 17.41 21.37
N VAL A 145 5.45 16.29 21.42
CA VAL A 145 5.63 15.16 20.50
C VAL A 145 4.30 14.74 19.92
N PHE A 146 4.17 14.69 18.60
CA PHE A 146 2.97 14.24 17.89
C PHE A 146 3.24 12.96 17.10
N THR A 147 2.40 11.94 17.29
CA THR A 147 2.52 10.64 16.62
C THR A 147 1.15 9.97 16.48
N SER A 148 1.09 8.83 15.78
CA SER A 148 -0.15 8.14 15.43
C SER A 148 -0.98 7.68 16.64
N THR A 149 -0.38 7.58 17.82
CA THR A 149 -1.05 7.12 19.06
C THR A 149 -1.58 8.25 19.94
N ASN A 150 -1.24 9.52 19.65
CA ASN A 150 -1.63 10.65 20.49
C ASN A 150 -2.36 11.79 19.74
N VAL A 151 -2.67 11.59 18.46
CA VAL A 151 -3.50 12.51 17.65
C VAL A 151 -4.85 11.88 17.33
N GLY A 152 -5.91 12.70 17.28
CA GLY A 152 -7.26 12.24 16.96
C GLY A 152 -7.43 11.81 15.50
N THR A 153 -8.42 10.96 15.22
CA THR A 153 -8.71 10.42 13.88
C THR A 153 -8.88 11.50 12.81
N LYS A 154 -9.44 12.66 13.16
CA LYS A 154 -9.57 13.80 12.24
C LYS A 154 -8.21 14.27 11.70
N ILE A 155 -7.17 14.35 12.54
CA ILE A 155 -5.80 14.70 12.12
C ILE A 155 -5.24 13.60 11.21
N GLN A 156 -5.52 12.34 11.54
CA GLN A 156 -4.98 11.19 10.81
C GLN A 156 -5.58 11.03 9.41
N THR A 157 -6.91 11.13 9.28
CA THR A 157 -7.63 10.62 8.10
C THR A 157 -8.33 11.68 7.28
N SER A 158 -8.55 12.90 7.80
CA SER A 158 -9.29 13.89 7.03
C SER A 158 -8.47 14.38 5.84
N SER A 159 -9.16 14.77 4.78
CA SER A 159 -8.55 15.39 3.59
C SER A 159 -7.83 16.71 3.92
N ALA A 160 -8.24 17.40 4.99
CA ALA A 160 -7.65 18.65 5.44
C ALA A 160 -6.26 18.46 6.08
N PHE A 161 -6.06 17.38 6.84
CA PHE A 161 -4.82 17.16 7.61
C PHE A 161 -3.91 16.11 7.00
N ARG A 162 -4.47 14.95 6.59
CA ARG A 162 -3.72 13.83 5.97
C ARG A 162 -2.44 13.49 6.75
N SER A 163 -2.53 13.45 8.08
CA SER A 163 -1.37 13.30 8.96
C SER A 163 -1.49 12.02 9.80
N PRO A 164 -1.40 10.83 9.17
CA PRO A 164 -1.60 9.56 9.86
C PRO A 164 -0.44 9.20 10.79
N PHE A 165 0.75 9.79 10.59
CA PHE A 165 2.00 9.45 11.29
C PHE A 165 2.36 7.95 11.25
N ARG A 166 1.70 7.14 10.42
CA ARG A 166 1.94 5.70 10.28
C ARG A 166 1.60 5.25 8.88
N TYR A 167 2.43 4.36 8.34
CA TYR A 167 2.30 3.80 7.00
C TYR A 167 2.62 2.30 7.07
N SER A 168 2.00 1.51 6.20
CA SER A 168 2.17 0.06 6.18
C SER A 168 2.64 -0.43 4.81
N ALA A 169 3.42 -1.50 4.81
CA ALA A 169 3.75 -2.30 3.64
C ALA A 169 3.55 -3.78 3.99
N ALA A 170 2.70 -4.48 3.23
CA ALA A 170 2.47 -5.90 3.42
C ALA A 170 3.60 -6.72 2.78
N VAL A 171 4.00 -7.81 3.41
CA VAL A 171 4.92 -8.79 2.84
C VAL A 171 4.16 -9.65 1.84
N ALA A 172 4.80 -9.93 0.71
CA ALA A 172 4.32 -10.84 -0.31
C ALA A 172 5.49 -11.70 -0.81
N CYS A 173 5.17 -12.93 -1.23
CA CYS A 173 6.16 -13.85 -1.76
C CYS A 173 6.09 -13.87 -3.29
N PRO A 174 7.23 -13.78 -3.98
CA PRO A 174 7.27 -13.97 -5.43
C PRO A 174 7.06 -15.46 -5.75
N PRO A 175 6.55 -15.80 -6.95
CA PRO A 175 6.50 -17.18 -7.39
C PRO A 175 7.90 -17.81 -7.39
N PRO A 176 8.03 -19.10 -7.03
CA PRO A 176 9.30 -19.81 -7.10
C PRO A 176 9.79 -19.90 -8.54
N ALA A 177 11.09 -20.13 -8.73
CA ALA A 177 11.75 -20.02 -10.04
C ALA A 177 11.17 -20.95 -11.13
N ASN A 178 10.60 -22.11 -10.75
CA ASN A 178 9.92 -23.02 -11.68
C ASN A 178 8.56 -22.50 -12.15
N LEU A 179 7.94 -21.58 -11.42
CA LEU A 179 6.67 -20.92 -11.77
C LEU A 179 6.88 -19.52 -12.39
N ALA A 180 8.14 -19.11 -12.61
CA ALA A 180 8.44 -17.99 -13.49
C ALA A 180 8.21 -18.40 -14.96
N GLY A 181 7.75 -17.45 -15.78
CA GLY A 181 7.41 -17.72 -17.18
C GLY A 181 5.94 -17.45 -17.51
N ASP A 182 5.44 -18.12 -18.54
CA ASP A 182 4.13 -17.81 -19.12
C ASP A 182 2.98 -18.44 -18.33
N TRP A 183 2.13 -17.58 -17.79
CA TRP A 183 0.84 -17.92 -17.20
C TRP A 183 -0.27 -17.60 -18.20
N ILE A 184 -1.32 -18.41 -18.19
CA ILE A 184 -2.46 -18.26 -19.08
C ILE A 184 -3.65 -17.76 -18.28
N ILE A 185 -4.34 -16.76 -18.83
CA ILE A 185 -5.64 -16.30 -18.35
C ILE A 185 -6.67 -16.61 -19.45
N ASP A 186 -7.51 -17.60 -19.18
CA ASP A 186 -8.66 -17.93 -20.01
C ASP A 186 -9.89 -17.26 -19.39
N MET A 187 -10.62 -16.51 -20.22
CA MET A 187 -11.71 -15.63 -19.78
C MET A 187 -12.95 -15.98 -20.57
N GLN A 188 -14.11 -16.01 -19.92
CA GLN A 188 -15.37 -16.22 -20.61
C GLN A 188 -16.42 -15.20 -20.16
N ASP A 189 -17.32 -14.91 -21.09
CA ASP A 189 -18.47 -14.04 -20.90
C ASP A 189 -19.73 -14.76 -21.40
N SER A 190 -20.70 -14.96 -20.50
CA SER A 190 -21.89 -15.75 -20.80
C SER A 190 -22.88 -15.09 -21.77
N TYR A 191 -22.81 -13.76 -21.94
CA TYR A 191 -23.69 -13.02 -22.87
C TYR A 191 -23.04 -12.69 -24.21
N GLY A 192 -21.71 -12.60 -24.24
CA GLY A 192 -20.91 -12.46 -25.45
C GLY A 192 -20.72 -11.02 -25.93
N ASP A 193 -21.00 -10.03 -25.09
CA ASP A 193 -20.76 -8.61 -25.36
C ASP A 193 -19.53 -8.05 -24.62
N GLY A 194 -18.80 -8.90 -23.91
CA GLY A 194 -17.58 -8.58 -23.18
C GLY A 194 -17.83 -8.31 -21.71
N TRP A 195 -16.79 -7.92 -20.98
CA TRP A 195 -16.84 -7.84 -19.51
C TRP A 195 -17.38 -6.51 -18.96
N ASN A 196 -17.86 -5.63 -19.83
CA ASN A 196 -18.51 -4.35 -19.50
C ASN A 196 -17.83 -3.56 -18.36
N GLY A 197 -16.50 -3.40 -18.47
CA GLY A 197 -15.69 -2.65 -17.50
C GLY A 197 -15.05 -3.48 -16.39
N ALA A 198 -15.38 -4.78 -16.27
CA ALA A 198 -14.61 -5.70 -15.43
C ALA A 198 -13.27 -6.06 -16.08
N SER A 199 -12.26 -6.37 -15.26
CA SER A 199 -10.93 -6.75 -15.72
C SER A 199 -10.19 -7.60 -14.70
N ILE A 200 -9.12 -8.26 -15.13
CA ILE A 200 -8.07 -8.78 -14.26
C ILE A 200 -6.85 -7.87 -14.40
N THR A 201 -6.46 -7.20 -13.33
CA THR A 201 -5.15 -6.54 -13.25
C THR A 201 -4.10 -7.56 -12.91
N VAL A 202 -3.07 -7.67 -13.74
CA VAL A 202 -1.83 -8.41 -13.43
C VAL A 202 -0.75 -7.41 -13.07
N SER A 203 -0.17 -7.56 -11.88
CA SER A 203 1.02 -6.81 -11.49
C SER A 203 2.25 -7.69 -11.58
N ALA A 204 3.21 -7.32 -12.42
CA ALA A 204 4.49 -8.00 -12.60
C ALA A 204 5.63 -7.02 -12.33
N ALA A 205 6.45 -7.29 -11.32
CA ALA A 205 7.55 -6.41 -10.90
C ALA A 205 7.08 -4.94 -10.67
N GLY A 206 5.90 -4.77 -10.09
CA GLY A 206 5.29 -3.46 -9.81
C GLY A 206 4.59 -2.78 -11.00
N VAL A 207 4.64 -3.35 -12.20
CA VAL A 207 3.92 -2.84 -13.38
C VAL A 207 2.55 -3.51 -13.47
N ALA A 208 1.49 -2.73 -13.32
CA ALA A 208 0.11 -3.19 -13.44
C ALA A 208 -0.39 -3.07 -14.89
N THR A 209 -1.01 -4.14 -15.41
CA THR A 209 -1.68 -4.16 -16.72
C THR A 209 -3.05 -4.83 -16.58
N ASP A 210 -4.07 -4.23 -17.17
CA ASP A 210 -5.45 -4.74 -17.14
C ASP A 210 -5.74 -5.59 -18.36
N TYR A 211 -6.36 -6.75 -18.12
CA TYR A 211 -6.82 -7.68 -19.13
C TYR A 211 -8.34 -7.83 -19.03
N THR A 212 -9.03 -7.76 -20.16
CA THR A 212 -10.49 -7.79 -20.23
C THR A 212 -10.95 -8.40 -21.56
N ILE A 213 -12.22 -8.78 -21.63
CA ILE A 213 -12.88 -9.07 -22.91
C ILE A 213 -13.57 -7.78 -23.36
N GLU A 214 -13.02 -7.11 -24.38
CA GLU A 214 -13.63 -5.89 -24.93
C GLU A 214 -14.96 -6.17 -25.67
N GLY A 215 -15.12 -7.38 -26.20
CA GLY A 215 -16.33 -7.88 -26.84
C GLY A 215 -16.18 -9.34 -27.29
N GLY A 216 -17.30 -10.05 -27.41
CA GLY A 216 -17.29 -11.50 -27.62
C GLY A 216 -17.42 -12.28 -26.31
N SER A 217 -17.45 -13.61 -26.41
CA SER A 217 -17.71 -14.51 -25.27
C SER A 217 -16.45 -15.14 -24.67
N GLU A 218 -15.28 -14.89 -25.24
CA GLU A 218 -14.02 -15.52 -24.84
C GLU A 218 -12.84 -14.56 -24.96
N GLY A 219 -11.89 -14.70 -24.05
CA GLY A 219 -10.59 -14.01 -24.05
C GLY A 219 -9.49 -14.98 -23.65
N HIS A 220 -8.31 -14.82 -24.24
CA HIS A 220 -7.15 -15.63 -23.94
C HIS A 220 -5.91 -14.74 -23.91
N PHE A 221 -5.26 -14.69 -22.75
CA PHE A 221 -4.07 -13.87 -22.55
C PHE A 221 -2.94 -14.69 -21.97
N VAL A 222 -1.73 -14.39 -22.44
CA VAL A 222 -0.49 -14.90 -21.86
C VAL A 222 0.18 -13.75 -21.14
N VAL A 223 0.51 -13.96 -19.88
CA VAL A 223 1.20 -13.00 -19.02
C VAL A 223 2.45 -13.65 -18.43
N THR A 224 3.55 -12.92 -18.37
CA THR A 224 4.83 -13.51 -17.97
C THR A 224 5.16 -13.13 -16.53
N ALA A 225 5.24 -14.12 -15.66
CA ALA A 225 5.73 -13.99 -14.29
C ALA A 225 7.26 -13.78 -14.32
N PRO A 226 7.77 -12.64 -13.82
CA PRO A 226 9.20 -12.37 -13.74
C PRO A 226 9.88 -13.27 -12.69
N VAL A 227 11.15 -13.63 -12.93
CA VAL A 227 11.93 -14.41 -11.97
C VAL A 227 12.22 -13.58 -10.72
N GLY A 228 11.82 -14.08 -9.56
CA GLY A 228 12.17 -13.49 -8.26
C GLY A 228 11.45 -12.19 -7.92
N GLU A 229 10.52 -11.75 -8.76
CA GLU A 229 9.76 -10.51 -8.57
C GLU A 229 8.31 -10.83 -8.24
N LEU A 230 7.64 -9.91 -7.55
CA LEU A 230 6.23 -10.11 -7.19
C LEU A 230 5.36 -10.21 -8.44
N PHE A 231 4.42 -11.14 -8.38
CA PHE A 231 3.48 -11.43 -9.44
C PHE A 231 2.09 -11.69 -8.85
N THR A 232 1.15 -10.77 -9.06
CA THR A 232 -0.17 -10.82 -8.42
C THR A 232 -1.29 -10.56 -9.41
N PHE A 233 -2.47 -11.05 -9.07
CA PHE A 233 -3.69 -10.89 -9.85
C PHE A 233 -4.79 -10.25 -9.00
N THR A 234 -5.52 -9.29 -9.56
CA THR A 234 -6.64 -8.62 -8.91
C THR A 234 -7.82 -8.59 -9.86
N PHE A 235 -8.99 -9.05 -9.42
CA PHE A 235 -10.22 -8.89 -10.18
C PHE A 235 -10.86 -7.53 -9.87
N ASN A 236 -11.16 -6.77 -10.92
CA ASN A 236 -11.89 -5.51 -10.83
C ASN A 236 -13.33 -5.71 -11.30
N SER A 237 -14.28 -5.36 -10.45
CA SER A 237 -15.71 -5.45 -10.73
C SER A 237 -16.15 -4.49 -11.83
N GLY A 238 -17.05 -4.97 -12.70
CA GLY A 238 -17.71 -4.22 -13.75
C GLY A 238 -19.24 -4.18 -13.57
N ALA A 239 -19.95 -3.83 -14.64
CA ALA A 239 -21.41 -3.70 -14.58
C ALA A 239 -22.17 -5.04 -14.48
N TYR A 240 -21.59 -6.13 -15.00
CA TYR A 240 -22.25 -7.43 -15.15
C TYR A 240 -21.36 -8.60 -14.72
N ASP A 241 -20.77 -8.54 -13.53
CA ASP A 241 -19.89 -9.60 -13.00
C ASP A 241 -20.54 -11.00 -12.95
N SER A 242 -21.87 -11.07 -12.94
CA SER A 242 -22.62 -12.33 -13.02
C SER A 242 -22.36 -13.12 -14.31
N GLU A 243 -21.77 -12.49 -15.32
CA GLU A 243 -21.50 -13.10 -16.63
C GLU A 243 -20.06 -13.57 -16.75
N VAL A 244 -19.21 -13.18 -15.80
CA VAL A 244 -17.76 -13.33 -15.83
C VAL A 244 -17.32 -14.66 -15.22
N THR A 245 -16.59 -15.46 -15.99
CA THR A 245 -15.78 -16.58 -15.47
C THR A 245 -14.36 -16.51 -15.99
N TYR A 246 -13.40 -17.04 -15.23
CA TYR A 246 -12.02 -17.13 -15.70
C TYR A 246 -11.24 -18.26 -15.02
N GLN A 247 -10.20 -18.71 -15.71
CA GLN A 247 -9.17 -19.59 -15.19
C GLN A 247 -7.80 -18.95 -15.33
N ILE A 248 -6.96 -19.13 -14.31
CA ILE A 248 -5.55 -18.77 -14.34
C ILE A 248 -4.74 -20.05 -14.24
N THR A 249 -3.88 -20.31 -15.21
CA THR A 249 -3.05 -21.52 -15.29
C THR A 249 -1.58 -21.14 -15.25
N ASP A 250 -0.80 -21.85 -14.45
CA ASP A 250 0.63 -21.64 -14.29
C ASP A 250 1.46 -22.26 -15.45
N PRO A 251 2.79 -22.00 -15.51
CA PRO A 251 3.66 -22.54 -16.56
C PRO A 251 3.79 -24.07 -16.55
N GLU A 252 3.43 -24.73 -15.46
CA GLU A 252 3.43 -26.20 -15.33
C GLU A 252 2.08 -26.81 -15.78
N GLY A 253 1.11 -25.98 -16.15
CA GLY A 253 -0.21 -26.39 -16.63
C GLY A 253 -1.21 -26.66 -15.53
N LYS A 254 -0.94 -26.24 -14.30
CA LYS A 254 -1.88 -26.36 -13.17
C LYS A 254 -2.75 -25.12 -13.08
N VAL A 255 -4.05 -25.34 -12.92
CA VAL A 255 -5.02 -24.27 -12.69
C VAL A 255 -4.86 -23.75 -11.26
N GLN A 256 -4.47 -22.49 -11.14
CA GLN A 256 -4.22 -21.78 -9.89
C GLN A 256 -5.43 -20.98 -9.42
N ALA A 257 -6.30 -20.56 -10.32
CA ALA A 257 -7.59 -19.97 -9.98
C ALA A 257 -8.64 -20.41 -11.00
N ASP A 258 -9.86 -20.67 -10.54
CA ASP A 258 -11.03 -20.97 -11.35
C ASP A 258 -12.24 -20.34 -10.66
N HIS A 259 -12.66 -19.19 -11.16
CA HIS A 259 -13.63 -18.33 -10.51
C HIS A 259 -14.78 -17.93 -11.42
N GLY A 260 -15.93 -17.68 -10.80
CA GLY A 260 -17.16 -17.24 -11.44
C GLY A 260 -18.24 -18.33 -11.51
N PRO A 261 -19.45 -17.97 -11.97
CA PRO A 261 -19.89 -16.61 -12.26
C PRO A 261 -19.93 -15.73 -11.00
N THR A 262 -19.86 -14.41 -11.15
CA THR A 262 -19.81 -13.43 -10.05
C THR A 262 -18.52 -13.49 -9.20
N PRO A 263 -17.32 -13.34 -9.80
CA PRO A 263 -16.09 -13.31 -9.03
C PRO A 263 -16.09 -12.17 -8.01
N THR A 264 -15.42 -12.38 -6.87
CA THR A 264 -15.30 -11.34 -5.85
C THR A 264 -14.24 -10.33 -6.26
N ALA A 265 -14.59 -9.03 -6.21
CA ALA A 265 -13.64 -7.95 -6.46
C ALA A 265 -12.50 -7.96 -5.43
N GLY A 266 -11.28 -7.71 -5.90
CA GLY A 266 -10.07 -7.66 -5.08
C GLY A 266 -9.02 -8.71 -5.46
N PRO A 267 -8.04 -8.94 -4.57
CA PRO A 267 -6.95 -9.89 -4.83
C PRO A 267 -7.48 -11.29 -5.13
N ILE A 268 -6.96 -11.92 -6.18
CA ILE A 268 -7.29 -13.29 -6.54
C ILE A 268 -6.38 -14.22 -5.76
N THR A 269 -6.97 -15.14 -5.02
CA THR A 269 -6.23 -16.16 -4.26
C THR A 269 -5.85 -17.30 -5.20
N LEU A 270 -4.57 -17.66 -5.22
CA LEU A 270 -4.07 -18.81 -5.97
C LEU A 270 -4.12 -20.07 -5.09
N VAL A 271 -4.22 -21.24 -5.73
CA VAL A 271 -4.18 -22.54 -5.03
C VAL A 271 -2.86 -22.74 -4.32
N ASP A 272 -1.75 -22.37 -4.98
CA ASP A 272 -0.43 -22.43 -4.37
C ASP A 272 -0.10 -21.18 -3.57
N ASP A 273 0.36 -21.40 -2.35
CA ASP A 273 0.95 -20.38 -1.51
C ASP A 273 2.45 -20.27 -1.84
N PHE A 274 2.84 -19.21 -2.53
CA PHE A 274 4.23 -18.96 -2.89
C PHE A 274 5.17 -18.82 -1.70
N CYS A 275 4.65 -18.55 -0.49
CA CYS A 275 5.45 -18.50 0.73
C CYS A 275 5.73 -19.89 1.32
N ALA A 276 4.96 -20.90 0.92
CA ALA A 276 5.08 -22.27 1.42
C ALA A 276 5.84 -23.22 0.49
N LEU A 277 6.24 -22.74 -0.71
CA LEU A 277 6.89 -23.52 -1.77
C LEU A 277 8.41 -23.40 -1.80
#